data_AF-A0A9Q3L0N7-F1
#
_entry.id   AF-A0A9Q3L0N7-F1
#
_cell.length_a   1.000
_cell.length_b   1.000
_cell.length_c   1.000
_cell.angle_alpha   90.00
_cell.angle_beta   90.00
_cell.angle_gamma   90.00
#
_symmetry.space_group_name_H-M   'P 1'
#
loop_
_entity.id
_entity.type
_entity.pdbx_description
1 polymer ?
#
loop_
_entity_poly.entity_id
_entity_poly.type
_entity_poly.pdbx_seq_one_letter_code
_entity_poly.pdbx_strand_id
1 'polypeptide(L)'
;MKPTEARYGASQTECLCLVWASEKLHDYLDGTVFNVITDCNAVKSLLNMKTPKGHMLRWQIAIQEYRGNMTIVHQSGNIHKTADGLSRWALENTPDNPAWVPQEEHHIQGICVIDIGTEFFNKVKESYKIDKNCHILSQLLMNDCKDRSLSSKLDETWKKAYDEGGFHLLD
;
A
#
# COMPACT_ATOMS: atom_id res chain seq x y z
N MET A 1 -17.30 7.94 -4.28
CA MET A 1 -18.35 6.93 -4.01
C MET A 1 -19.68 7.44 -4.49
N LYS A 2 -20.48 6.62 -5.17
CA LYS A 2 -21.86 6.97 -5.54
C LYS A 2 -22.76 7.00 -4.30
N PRO A 3 -23.88 7.75 -4.29
CA PRO A 3 -24.78 7.84 -3.13
C PRO A 3 -25.32 6.49 -2.64
N THR A 4 -25.49 5.52 -3.55
CA THR A 4 -25.89 4.14 -3.22
C THR A 4 -24.78 3.35 -2.53
N GLU A 5 -23.53 3.60 -2.92
CA GLU A 5 -22.34 2.91 -2.39
C GLU A 5 -22.00 3.42 -0.98
N ALA A 6 -22.35 4.67 -0.67
CA ALA A 6 -22.20 5.24 0.67
C ALA A 6 -23.04 4.53 1.76
N ARG A 7 -24.03 3.71 1.36
CA ARG A 7 -24.86 2.92 2.28
C ARG A 7 -24.31 1.52 2.53
N TYR A 8 -23.22 1.13 1.88
CA TYR A 8 -22.62 -0.18 2.04
C TYR A 8 -21.92 -0.32 3.39
N GLY A 9 -22.02 -1.52 3.97
CA GLY A 9 -21.23 -1.86 5.15
C GLY A 9 -19.74 -1.96 4.82
N ALA A 10 -18.89 -2.00 5.85
CA ALA A 10 -17.43 -2.08 5.69
C ALA A 10 -17.00 -3.21 4.73
N SER A 11 -17.50 -4.43 4.95
CA SER A 11 -17.18 -5.59 4.12
C SER A 11 -17.63 -5.46 2.65
N GLN A 12 -18.75 -4.77 2.41
CA GLN A 12 -19.21 -4.51 1.04
C GLN A 12 -18.37 -3.42 0.37
N THR A 13 -17.93 -2.44 1.14
CA THR A 13 -17.03 -1.37 0.68
C THR A 13 -15.67 -1.93 0.30
N GLU A 14 -15.12 -2.86 1.07
CA GLU A 14 -13.85 -3.52 0.75
C GLU A 14 -13.96 -4.39 -0.51
N CYS A 15 -15.06 -5.13 -0.68
CA CYS A 15 -15.33 -5.84 -1.92
C CYS A 15 -15.46 -4.90 -3.13
N LEU A 16 -16.16 -3.78 -2.97
CA LEU A 16 -16.29 -2.77 -4.02
C LEU A 16 -14.94 -2.13 -4.36
N CYS A 17 -14.11 -1.88 -3.35
CA CYS A 17 -12.75 -1.35 -3.52
C CYS A 17 -11.91 -2.29 -4.39
N LEU A 18 -11.98 -3.61 -4.15
CA LEU A 18 -11.31 -4.58 -5.00
C LEU A 18 -11.79 -4.51 -6.46
N VAL A 19 -13.12 -4.52 -6.69
CA VAL A 19 -13.67 -4.44 -8.06
C VAL A 19 -13.18 -3.17 -8.75
N TRP A 20 -13.26 -2.03 -8.07
CA TRP A 20 -12.83 -0.75 -8.60
C TRP A 20 -11.33 -0.74 -8.92
N ALA A 21 -10.50 -1.27 -8.03
CA ALA A 21 -9.06 -1.37 -8.23
C ALA A 21 -8.72 -2.29 -9.40
N SER A 22 -9.41 -3.43 -9.54
CA SER A 22 -9.24 -4.35 -10.66
C SER A 22 -9.60 -3.70 -12.00
N GLU A 23 -10.72 -2.97 -12.07
CA GLU A 23 -11.10 -2.23 -13.28
C GLU A 23 -10.09 -1.13 -13.62
N LYS A 24 -9.61 -0.39 -12.61
CA LYS A 24 -8.62 0.69 -12.82
C LYS A 24 -7.24 0.21 -13.19
N LEU A 25 -6.85 -0.96 -12.72
CA LEU A 25 -5.55 -1.57 -12.97
C LEU A 25 -5.61 -2.66 -14.04
N HIS A 26 -6.71 -2.76 -14.80
CA HIS A 26 -6.93 -3.83 -15.78
C HIS A 26 -5.71 -4.03 -16.68
N ASP A 27 -5.16 -2.94 -17.23
CA ASP A 27 -4.01 -2.97 -18.13
C ASP A 27 -2.72 -3.54 -17.52
N TYR A 28 -2.60 -3.55 -16.18
CA TYR A 28 -1.47 -4.15 -15.46
C TYR A 28 -1.75 -5.58 -14.99
N LEU A 29 -3.01 -5.85 -14.65
CA LEU A 29 -3.44 -7.11 -14.07
C LEU A 29 -3.74 -8.16 -15.14
N ASP A 30 -4.07 -7.72 -16.35
CA ASP A 30 -4.31 -8.64 -17.46
C ASP A 30 -3.04 -9.44 -17.79
N GLY A 31 -3.22 -10.76 -17.90
CA GLY A 31 -2.13 -11.71 -18.15
C GLY A 31 -1.08 -11.88 -17.04
N THR A 32 -1.13 -11.11 -15.94
CA THR A 32 -0.14 -11.19 -14.85
C THR A 32 -0.65 -11.99 -13.65
N VAL A 33 0.29 -12.62 -12.92
CA VAL A 33 -0.01 -13.29 -11.64
C VAL A 33 0.25 -12.30 -10.51
N PHE A 34 -0.77 -12.06 -9.69
CA PHE A 34 -0.70 -11.05 -8.64
C PHE A 34 -1.40 -11.48 -7.35
N ASN A 35 -1.01 -10.82 -6.26
CA ASN A 35 -1.55 -11.06 -4.93
C ASN A 35 -2.40 -9.87 -4.49
N VAL A 36 -3.62 -10.15 -4.03
CA VAL A 36 -4.48 -9.19 -3.35
C VAL A 36 -4.34 -9.41 -1.86
N ILE A 37 -3.74 -8.44 -1.17
CA ILE A 37 -3.57 -8.47 0.28
C ILE A 37 -4.71 -7.67 0.90
N THR A 38 -5.47 -8.29 1.79
CA THR A 38 -6.61 -7.64 2.48
C THR A 38 -6.75 -8.17 3.90
N ASP A 39 -7.22 -7.35 4.82
CA ASP A 39 -7.63 -7.76 6.16
C ASP A 39 -9.11 -8.19 6.24
N CYS A 40 -9.81 -8.16 5.10
CA CYS A 40 -11.21 -8.53 5.01
C CYS A 40 -11.43 -9.94 4.46
N ASN A 41 -12.02 -10.80 5.29
CA ASN A 41 -12.45 -12.14 4.88
C ASN A 41 -13.66 -12.14 3.92
N ALA A 42 -14.44 -11.06 3.85
CA ALA A 42 -15.58 -10.98 2.94
C ALA A 42 -15.17 -10.99 1.47
N VAL A 43 -13.98 -10.46 1.15
CA VAL A 43 -13.42 -10.51 -0.21
C VAL A 43 -13.17 -11.96 -0.65
N LYS A 44 -12.62 -12.79 0.26
CA LYS A 44 -12.50 -14.24 0.02
C LYS A 44 -13.86 -14.91 -0.11
N SER A 45 -14.86 -14.47 0.63
CA SER A 45 -16.22 -15.01 0.56
C SER A 45 -16.88 -14.68 -0.79
N LEU A 46 -16.73 -13.46 -1.30
CA LEU A 46 -17.32 -12.99 -2.57
C LEU A 46 -17.02 -13.95 -3.73
N LEU A 47 -15.77 -14.38 -3.88
CA LEU A 47 -15.38 -15.29 -4.96
C LEU A 47 -15.91 -16.72 -4.80
N ASN A 48 -16.20 -17.13 -3.57
CA ASN A 48 -16.64 -18.48 -3.24
C ASN A 48 -18.17 -18.59 -3.05
N MET A 49 -18.91 -17.48 -3.20
CA MET A 49 -20.37 -17.50 -3.16
C MET A 49 -20.93 -18.29 -4.34
N LYS A 50 -21.72 -19.33 -4.03
CA LYS A 50 -22.38 -20.18 -5.04
C LYS A 50 -23.59 -19.51 -5.70
N THR A 51 -24.30 -18.65 -4.99
CA THR A 51 -25.54 -18.00 -5.45
C THR A 51 -25.58 -16.51 -5.07
N PRO A 52 -24.66 -15.68 -5.60
CA PRO A 52 -24.70 -14.25 -5.34
C PRO A 52 -25.90 -13.61 -6.04
N LYS A 53 -26.44 -12.54 -5.43
CA LYS A 53 -27.59 -11.79 -5.94
C LYS A 53 -27.26 -10.30 -6.01
N GLY A 54 -27.91 -9.58 -6.93
CA GLY A 54 -27.78 -8.14 -7.06
C GLY A 54 -26.36 -7.68 -7.38
N HIS A 55 -25.85 -6.70 -6.64
CA HIS A 55 -24.51 -6.13 -6.84
C HIS A 55 -23.39 -7.14 -6.62
N MET A 56 -23.55 -8.09 -5.69
CA MET A 56 -22.55 -9.13 -5.43
C MET A 56 -22.31 -10.03 -6.64
N LEU A 57 -23.35 -10.32 -7.43
CA LEU A 57 -23.21 -11.08 -8.67
C LEU A 57 -22.41 -10.30 -9.71
N ARG A 58 -22.71 -9.00 -9.86
CA ARG A 58 -22.00 -8.12 -10.79
C ARG A 58 -20.52 -8.02 -10.44
N TRP A 59 -20.21 -7.88 -9.15
CA TRP A 59 -18.83 -7.84 -8.65
C TRP A 59 -18.10 -9.17 -8.86
N GLN A 60 -18.77 -10.30 -8.63
CA GLN A 60 -18.19 -11.61 -8.87
C GLN A 60 -17.85 -11.82 -10.35
N ILE A 61 -18.73 -11.39 -11.26
CA ILE A 61 -18.50 -11.46 -12.71
C ILE A 61 -17.30 -10.57 -13.09
N ALA A 62 -17.22 -9.34 -12.59
CA ALA A 62 -16.13 -8.42 -12.89
C ALA A 62 -14.75 -8.97 -12.47
N ILE A 63 -14.67 -9.66 -11.32
CA ILE A 63 -13.42 -10.23 -10.82
C ILE A 63 -13.11 -11.60 -11.44
N GLN A 64 -14.07 -12.22 -12.14
CA GLN A 64 -13.94 -13.59 -12.64
C GLN A 64 -12.79 -13.75 -13.63
N GLU A 65 -12.50 -12.72 -14.42
CA GLU A 65 -11.39 -12.67 -15.38
C GLU A 65 -10.02 -12.87 -14.70
N TYR A 66 -9.82 -12.24 -13.54
CA TYR A 66 -8.54 -12.34 -12.81
C TYR A 66 -8.43 -13.59 -11.93
N ARG A 67 -9.52 -14.34 -11.74
CA ARG A 67 -9.56 -15.45 -10.77
C ARG A 67 -8.48 -16.52 -10.99
N GLY A 68 -8.07 -16.74 -12.24
CA GLY A 68 -7.02 -17.71 -12.57
C GLY A 68 -5.62 -17.28 -12.11
N ASN A 69 -5.35 -15.97 -12.09
CA ASN A 69 -4.01 -15.42 -11.84
C ASN A 69 -3.93 -14.60 -10.54
N MET A 70 -5.05 -14.43 -9.84
CA MET A 70 -5.16 -13.66 -8.60
C MET A 70 -5.18 -14.56 -7.36
N THR A 71 -4.29 -14.29 -6.40
CA THR A 71 -4.31 -14.96 -5.08
C THR A 71 -4.70 -13.96 -3.98
N ILE A 72 -5.76 -14.26 -3.23
CA ILE A 72 -6.17 -13.43 -2.08
C ILE A 72 -5.46 -13.90 -0.81
N VAL A 73 -4.61 -13.05 -0.26
CA VAL A 73 -3.89 -13.27 0.99
C VAL A 73 -4.55 -12.43 2.09
N HIS A 74 -4.88 -13.08 3.20
CA HIS A 74 -5.41 -12.36 4.36
C HIS A 74 -4.26 -11.92 5.26
N GLN A 75 -4.20 -10.63 5.60
CA GLN A 75 -3.23 -10.08 6.54
C GLN A 75 -3.95 -9.39 7.70
N SER A 76 -3.42 -9.47 8.92
CA SER A 76 -4.04 -8.78 10.05
C SER A 76 -3.96 -7.26 9.89
N GLY A 77 -5.03 -6.54 10.25
CA GLY A 77 -5.09 -5.08 10.14
C GLY A 77 -3.96 -4.34 10.87
N ASN A 78 -3.42 -4.93 11.94
CA ASN A 78 -2.26 -4.39 12.67
C ASN A 78 -0.98 -4.29 11.82
N ILE A 79 -0.83 -5.12 10.79
CA ILE A 79 0.30 -5.07 9.85
C ILE A 79 -0.09 -4.26 8.61
N HIS A 80 -1.39 -4.20 8.28
CA HIS A 80 -1.94 -3.50 7.12
C HIS A 80 -2.13 -1.98 7.32
N LYS A 81 -1.30 -1.34 8.17
CA LYS A 81 -1.46 0.06 8.60
C LYS A 81 -1.38 1.08 7.47
N THR A 82 -0.59 0.82 6.43
CA THR A 82 -0.42 1.75 5.30
C THR A 82 -1.72 1.91 4.52
N ALA A 83 -2.34 0.79 4.13
CA ALA A 83 -3.62 0.80 3.41
C ALA A 83 -4.78 1.27 4.30
N ASP A 84 -4.78 0.87 5.58
CA ASP A 84 -5.77 1.35 6.55
C ASP A 84 -5.67 2.87 6.75
N GLY A 85 -4.45 3.41 6.84
CA GLY A 85 -4.19 4.84 6.90
C GLY A 85 -4.73 5.58 5.67
N LEU A 86 -4.39 5.10 4.46
CA LEU A 86 -4.86 5.72 3.22
C LEU A 86 -6.39 5.68 3.08
N SER A 87 -7.04 4.61 3.53
CA SER A 87 -8.50 4.48 3.43
C SER A 87 -9.25 5.34 4.46
N ARG A 88 -8.70 5.52 5.67
CA ARG A 88 -9.32 6.34 6.74
C ARG A 88 -9.09 7.84 6.58
N TRP A 89 -7.97 8.23 5.99
CA TRP A 89 -7.55 9.63 5.84
C TRP A 89 -7.57 10.09 4.39
N ALA A 90 -8.50 9.56 3.59
CA ALA A 90 -8.66 9.98 2.21
C ALA A 90 -9.12 11.44 2.14
N LEU A 91 -8.34 12.28 1.47
CA LEU A 91 -8.73 13.65 1.14
C LEU A 91 -9.82 13.63 0.07
N GLU A 92 -10.73 14.60 0.12
CA GLU A 92 -11.71 14.76 -0.94
C GLU A 92 -11.02 15.08 -2.27
N ASN A 93 -11.56 14.57 -3.37
CA ASN A 93 -11.08 14.89 -4.71
C ASN A 93 -11.63 16.25 -5.16
N THR A 94 -11.22 17.33 -4.49
CA THR A 94 -11.54 18.72 -4.83
C THR A 94 -10.33 19.41 -5.47
N PRO A 95 -10.51 20.48 -6.27
CA PRO A 95 -9.39 21.20 -6.90
C PRO A 95 -8.31 21.71 -5.93
N ASP A 96 -8.65 21.86 -4.64
CA ASP A 96 -7.72 22.27 -3.58
C ASP A 96 -6.80 21.11 -3.12
N ASN A 97 -7.11 19.87 -3.47
CA ASN A 97 -6.29 18.71 -3.17
C ASN A 97 -5.08 18.65 -4.15
N PRO A 98 -3.83 18.59 -3.67
CA PRO A 98 -2.65 18.51 -4.56
C PRO A 98 -2.63 17.24 -5.44
N ALA A 99 -3.40 16.20 -5.07
CA ALA A 99 -3.60 14.99 -5.86
C ALA A 99 -4.95 14.99 -6.62
N TRP A 100 -5.56 16.16 -6.84
CA TRP A 100 -6.81 16.27 -7.57
C TRP A 100 -6.66 15.75 -9.00
N VAL A 101 -7.58 14.89 -9.41
CA VAL A 101 -7.66 14.39 -10.78
C VAL A 101 -9.09 14.62 -11.28
N PRO A 102 -9.27 15.21 -12.48
CA PRO A 102 -10.56 15.21 -13.14
C PRO A 102 -11.12 13.80 -13.17
N GLN A 103 -12.43 13.66 -12.93
CA GLN A 103 -13.12 12.37 -12.94
C GLN A 103 -13.36 11.92 -14.39
N GLU A 104 -12.29 11.76 -15.16
CA GLU A 104 -12.32 11.28 -16.54
C GLU A 104 -11.82 9.83 -16.58
N GLU A 105 -12.38 9.03 -17.51
CA GLU A 105 -11.94 7.67 -17.80
C GLU A 105 -10.63 7.72 -18.60
N HIS A 106 -9.52 8.04 -17.94
CA HIS A 106 -8.20 7.92 -18.54
C HIS A 106 -7.77 6.45 -18.48
N HIS A 107 -7.66 5.80 -19.64
CA HIS A 107 -6.86 4.59 -19.80
C HIS A 107 -5.40 4.95 -19.55
N ILE A 108 -4.64 4.09 -18.87
CA ILE A 108 -3.22 4.33 -18.64
C ILE A 108 -2.50 4.37 -20.00
N GLN A 109 -2.14 5.57 -20.46
CA GLN A 109 -1.54 5.80 -21.79
C GLN A 109 -0.08 5.32 -21.88
N GLY A 110 0.54 5.01 -20.74
CA GLY A 110 1.90 4.51 -20.66
C GLY A 110 2.45 4.57 -19.25
N ILE A 111 3.23 3.56 -18.88
CA ILE A 111 4.04 3.55 -17.66
C ILE A 111 5.49 3.51 -18.05
N CYS A 112 6.25 4.50 -17.58
CA CYS A 112 7.69 4.38 -17.54
C CYS A 112 8.04 3.64 -16.25
N VAL A 113 8.20 2.32 -16.33
CA VAL A 113 8.83 1.56 -15.26
C VAL A 113 10.33 1.78 -15.41
N ILE A 114 10.86 2.75 -14.67
CA ILE A 114 12.30 2.83 -14.46
C ILE A 114 12.59 1.81 -13.39
N ASP A 115 13.09 0.64 -13.79
CA ASP A 115 13.68 -0.29 -12.84
C ASP A 115 14.92 0.39 -12.27
N ILE A 116 14.79 0.88 -11.04
CA ILE A 116 15.93 1.35 -10.27
C ILE A 116 16.63 0.08 -9.81
N GLY A 117 17.59 -0.38 -10.62
CA GLY A 117 18.28 -1.63 -10.38
C GLY A 117 18.86 -1.68 -8.97
N THR A 118 18.95 -2.88 -8.41
CA THR A 118 19.49 -3.15 -7.06
C THR A 118 20.84 -2.47 -6.83
N GLU A 119 21.62 -2.23 -7.89
CA GLU A 119 22.87 -1.49 -7.86
C GLU A 119 22.71 -0.05 -7.35
N PHE A 120 21.63 0.65 -7.69
CA PHE A 120 21.36 1.99 -7.14
C PHE A 120 21.07 1.91 -5.64
N PHE A 121 20.19 1.02 -5.20
CA PHE A 121 19.89 0.85 -3.77
C PHE A 121 21.13 0.44 -2.98
N ASN A 122 21.97 -0.43 -3.54
CA ASN A 122 23.27 -0.79 -2.97
C ASN A 122 24.17 0.44 -2.87
N LYS A 123 24.24 1.26 -3.92
CA LYS A 123 25.04 2.50 -3.93
C LYS A 123 24.56 3.51 -2.90
N VAL A 124 23.25 3.66 -2.72
CA VAL A 124 22.65 4.50 -1.66
C VAL A 124 23.00 3.93 -0.28
N LYS A 125 22.87 2.62 -0.09
CA LYS A 125 23.20 1.95 1.18
C LYS A 125 24.69 2.09 1.53
N GLU A 126 25.58 1.96 0.55
CA GLU A 126 27.01 2.23 0.73
C GLU A 126 27.27 3.70 1.07
N SER A 127 26.52 4.64 0.49
CA SER A 127 26.68 6.07 0.79
C SER A 127 26.38 6.41 2.26
N TYR A 128 25.48 5.68 2.92
CA TYR A 128 25.21 5.86 4.35
C TYR A 128 26.37 5.47 5.26
N LYS A 129 27.37 4.72 4.75
CA LYS A 129 28.58 4.39 5.51
C LYS A 129 29.61 5.53 5.51
N ILE A 130 29.44 6.52 4.63
CA ILE A 130 30.36 7.67 4.52
C ILE A 130 30.19 8.58 5.73
N ASP A 131 28.94 8.85 6.12
CA ASP A 131 28.64 9.66 7.29
C ASP A 131 28.54 8.81 8.56
N LYS A 132 29.28 9.22 9.59
CA LYS A 132 29.33 8.53 10.89
C LYS A 132 27.94 8.40 11.52
N ASN A 133 27.12 9.46 11.50
CA ASN A 133 25.81 9.46 12.13
C ASN A 133 24.84 8.58 11.35
N CYS A 134 24.83 8.68 10.01
CA CYS A 134 24.01 7.82 9.14
C CYS A 134 24.33 6.32 9.35
N HIS A 135 25.62 5.98 9.47
CA HIS A 135 26.03 4.60 9.73
C HIS A 135 25.53 4.08 11.08
N ILE A 136 25.70 4.89 12.15
CA ILE A 136 25.22 4.56 13.50
C ILE A 136 23.70 4.44 13.52
N LEU A 137 22.97 5.35 12.87
CA LEU A 137 21.52 5.33 12.78
C LEU A 137 21.01 4.11 12.02
N SER A 138 21.63 3.76 10.90
CA SER A 138 21.26 2.54 10.16
C SER A 138 21.42 1.30 11.03
N GLN A 139 22.51 1.20 11.82
CA GLN A 139 22.71 0.06 12.73
C GLN A 139 21.72 0.05 13.90
N LEU A 140 21.43 1.21 14.48
CA LEU A 140 20.44 1.35 15.56
C LEU A 140 19.05 0.95 15.09
N LEU A 141 18.61 1.49 13.95
CA LEU A 141 17.29 1.25 13.40
C LEU A 141 17.10 -0.21 12.95
N MET A 142 18.12 -0.83 12.34
CA MET A 142 18.09 -2.25 11.96
C MET A 142 18.09 -3.21 13.16
N ASN A 143 18.60 -2.79 14.33
CA ASN A 143 18.63 -3.59 15.56
C ASN A 143 17.51 -3.22 16.55
N ASP A 144 16.34 -2.79 16.05
CA ASP A 144 15.18 -2.38 16.85
C ASP A 144 15.49 -1.32 17.93
N CYS A 145 16.46 -0.43 17.69
CA CYS A 145 16.85 0.63 18.64
C CYS A 145 17.32 0.14 20.03
N LYS A 146 17.70 -1.14 20.15
CA LYS A 146 18.03 -1.76 21.44
C LYS A 146 19.38 -1.31 22.01
N ASP A 147 20.31 -0.88 21.16
CA ASP A 147 21.69 -0.66 21.56
C ASP A 147 21.96 0.80 21.99
N ARG A 148 21.69 1.12 23.26
CA ARG A 148 21.93 2.46 23.84
C ARG A 148 23.39 2.90 23.74
N SER A 149 24.34 1.98 23.63
CA SER A 149 25.77 2.31 23.50
C SER A 149 26.13 2.96 22.16
N LEU A 150 25.31 2.73 21.13
CA LEU A 150 25.45 3.35 19.81
C LEU A 150 24.76 4.72 19.76
N SER A 151 23.63 4.88 20.46
CA SER A 151 22.91 6.16 20.54
C SER A 151 23.75 7.29 21.17
N SER A 152 24.67 6.95 22.08
CA SER A 152 25.56 7.92 22.72
C SER A 152 26.72 8.37 21.83
N LYS A 153 26.95 7.70 20.69
CA LYS A 153 28.00 8.04 19.72
C LYS A 153 27.51 9.00 18.62
N LEU A 154 26.20 9.23 18.54
CA LEU A 154 25.59 10.24 17.68
C LEU A 154 25.99 11.64 18.13
N ASP A 155 26.19 12.52 17.15
CA ASP A 155 26.42 13.93 17.43
C ASP A 155 25.13 14.58 18.01
N GLU A 156 25.26 15.66 18.79
CA GLU A 156 24.15 16.19 19.62
C GLU A 156 22.86 16.49 18.84
N THR A 157 22.97 17.05 17.63
CA THR A 157 21.82 17.40 16.79
C THR A 157 21.04 16.17 16.34
N TRP A 158 21.76 15.13 15.91
CA TRP A 158 21.19 13.86 15.46
C TRP A 158 20.63 13.05 16.62
N LYS A 159 21.32 13.06 17.76
CA LYS A 159 20.86 12.40 18.97
C LYS A 159 19.54 13.00 19.46
N LYS A 160 19.43 14.33 19.48
CA LYS A 160 18.18 15.01 19.85
C LYS A 160 17.03 14.62 18.92
N ALA A 161 17.26 14.65 17.61
CA ALA A 161 16.25 14.26 16.63
C ALA A 161 15.87 12.76 16.75
N TYR A 162 16.81 11.91 17.14
CA TYR A 162 16.57 10.49 17.40
C TYR A 162 15.74 10.26 18.66
N ASP A 163 16.07 10.92 19.76
CA ASP A 163 15.32 10.84 21.02
C ASP A 163 13.89 11.41 20.88
N GLU A 164 13.68 12.38 19.98
CA GLU A 164 12.37 12.93 19.59
C GLU A 164 11.58 12.00 18.63
N GLY A 165 12.16 10.88 18.19
CA GLY A 165 11.51 9.92 17.30
C GLY A 165 11.48 10.33 15.83
N GLY A 166 12.35 11.24 15.40
CA GLY A 166 12.39 11.77 14.03
C GLY A 166 12.92 10.81 12.95
N PHE A 167 13.31 9.58 13.31
CA PHE A 167 13.83 8.59 12.37
C PHE A 167 13.06 7.28 12.43
N HIS A 168 12.75 6.74 11.25
CA HIS A 168 12.05 5.48 11.09
C HIS A 168 12.76 4.62 10.04
N LEU A 169 12.82 3.31 10.29
CA LEU A 169 13.21 2.34 9.28
C LEU A 169 12.00 2.08 8.38
N LEU A 170 12.16 2.30 7.08
CA LEU A 170 11.20 1.91 6.06
C LEU A 170 11.79 0.67 5.38
N ASP A 171 11.15 -0.49 5.59
CA ASP A 171 11.46 -1.74 4.88
C ASP A 171 10.92 -1.73 3.44
#